data_AF-A0AAE1RX94-F1
#
_entry.id   AF-A0AAE1RX94-F1
#
_cell.length_a   1.000
_cell.length_b   1.000
_cell.length_c   1.000
_cell.angle_alpha   90.00
_cell.angle_beta   90.00
_cell.angle_gamma   90.00
#
_symmetry.space_group_name_H-M   'P 1'
#
loop_
_entity.id
_entity.type
_entity.pdbx_description
1 polymer ?
#
loop_
_entity_poly.entity_id
_entity_poly.type
_entity_poly.pdbx_seq_one_letter_code
_entity_poly.pdbx_strand_id
1 'polypeptide(L)'
;MDTNSHFEGNHESVGVENGFEIYPAALNIIWGKDARYWKLPEGKSPATLVQVSWLEVTGWCDKVEPGTTYDIKFEVKLTPDAFGFNELPIYFMAKYGKKNIWKKIYLTKDANADSDGLYLIPKNLTITTDKEIYDDNKLCFGLYEVWSGKWKGGLIIQKVLIHKI
;
A
#
# COMPACT_ATOMS: atom_id res chain seq x y z
N MET A 1 17.82 -6.13 -22.83
CA MET A 1 16.39 -6.31 -22.52
C MET A 1 16.28 -6.26 -21.02
N ASP A 2 15.53 -5.30 -20.48
CA ASP A 2 15.33 -5.19 -19.03
C ASP A 2 14.45 -6.36 -18.60
N THR A 3 15.04 -7.38 -17.96
CA THR A 3 14.36 -8.63 -17.56
C THR A 3 13.57 -8.46 -16.26
N ASN A 4 13.66 -7.29 -15.62
CA ASN A 4 12.98 -7.02 -14.37
C ASN A 4 11.50 -6.68 -14.63
N SER A 5 10.60 -7.58 -14.23
CA SER A 5 9.15 -7.37 -14.30
C SER A 5 8.61 -6.47 -13.19
N HIS A 6 9.46 -6.09 -12.21
CA HIS A 6 9.05 -5.28 -11.07
C HIS A 6 9.12 -3.79 -11.40
N PHE A 7 8.11 -3.06 -10.94
CA PHE A 7 8.07 -1.61 -11.02
C PHE A 7 8.67 -1.03 -9.74
N GLU A 8 9.64 -0.14 -9.90
CA GLU A 8 10.22 0.67 -8.84
C GLU A 8 9.71 2.10 -9.02
N GLY A 9 9.05 2.62 -7.99
CA GLY A 9 8.43 3.94 -8.03
C GLY A 9 9.45 5.07 -7.84
N ASN A 10 8.99 6.32 -7.98
CA ASN A 10 9.85 7.49 -7.73
C ASN A 10 10.01 7.84 -6.24
N HIS A 11 9.28 7.14 -5.36
CA HIS A 11 9.29 7.31 -3.89
C HIS A 11 8.94 8.71 -3.40
N GLU A 12 8.23 9.49 -4.21
CA GLU A 12 7.80 10.82 -3.83
C GLU A 12 6.58 10.78 -2.90
N SER A 13 6.70 11.50 -1.79
CA SER A 13 5.59 11.79 -0.88
C SER A 13 5.13 13.25 -1.01
N VAL A 14 3.81 13.46 -1.08
CA VAL A 14 3.17 14.77 -1.11
C VAL A 14 2.77 15.14 0.32
N GLY A 15 3.29 16.25 0.84
CA GLY A 15 2.88 16.76 2.14
C GLY A 15 1.46 17.33 2.12
N VAL A 16 0.68 17.02 3.15
CA VAL A 16 -0.67 17.55 3.41
C VAL A 16 -0.76 18.02 4.86
N GLU A 17 -1.83 18.75 5.22
CA GLU A 17 -1.97 19.43 6.52
C GLU A 17 -1.62 18.57 7.74
N ASN A 18 -1.99 17.28 7.73
CA ASN A 18 -1.76 16.34 8.84
C ASN A 18 -1.07 15.05 8.38
N GLY A 19 -0.10 15.15 7.47
CA GLY A 19 0.74 14.00 7.09
C GLY A 19 1.13 13.98 5.62
N PHE A 20 1.06 12.81 4.99
CA PHE A 20 1.56 12.59 3.64
C PHE A 20 0.61 11.72 2.81
N GLU A 21 0.57 12.01 1.51
CA GLU A 21 -0.03 11.16 0.50
C GLU A 21 1.06 10.59 -0.42
N ILE A 22 0.94 9.30 -0.73
CA ILE A 22 1.85 8.60 -1.64
C ILE A 22 1.01 7.98 -2.74
N TYR A 23 1.23 8.47 -3.97
CA TYR A 23 0.49 8.00 -5.15
C TYR A 23 1.16 6.75 -5.73
N PRO A 24 0.45 5.95 -6.54
CA PRO A 24 0.98 4.67 -6.99
C PRO A 24 2.28 4.77 -7.80
N ALA A 25 2.57 5.90 -8.45
CA ALA A 25 3.83 6.12 -9.16
C ALA A 25 5.06 6.16 -8.22
N ALA A 26 4.84 6.34 -6.92
CA ALA A 26 5.88 6.31 -5.88
C ALA A 26 6.03 4.95 -5.19
N LEU A 27 5.19 3.96 -5.54
CA LEU A 27 5.18 2.63 -4.94
C LEU A 27 6.05 1.66 -5.72
N ASN A 28 6.60 0.67 -5.02
CA ASN A 28 7.15 -0.53 -5.61
C ASN A 28 6.05 -1.56 -5.81
N ILE A 29 5.97 -2.14 -7.01
CA ILE A 29 4.94 -3.11 -7.37
C ILE A 29 5.61 -4.33 -8.02
N ILE A 30 5.53 -5.47 -7.34
CA ILE A 30 5.99 -6.74 -7.91
C ILE A 30 5.08 -7.10 -9.09
N TRP A 31 5.71 -7.49 -10.21
CA TRP A 31 5.08 -7.66 -11.52
C TRP A 31 4.55 -6.37 -12.17
N GLY A 32 4.82 -5.20 -11.60
CA GLY A 32 4.23 -3.94 -12.03
C GLY A 32 4.53 -3.56 -13.48
N LYS A 33 5.73 -3.85 -14.01
CA LYS A 33 6.07 -3.51 -15.41
C LYS A 33 5.39 -4.42 -16.44
N ASP A 34 4.75 -5.50 -16.01
CA ASP A 34 4.07 -6.45 -16.88
C ASP A 34 2.58 -6.12 -16.97
N ALA A 35 2.17 -5.59 -18.13
CA ALA A 35 0.80 -5.17 -18.39
C ALA A 35 -0.24 -6.30 -18.31
N ARG A 36 0.19 -7.57 -18.31
CA ARG A 36 -0.70 -8.71 -18.07
C ARG A 36 -1.17 -8.78 -16.61
N TYR A 37 -0.42 -8.18 -15.70
CA TYR A 37 -0.64 -8.27 -14.25
C TYR A 37 -1.05 -6.93 -13.63
N TRP A 38 -0.53 -5.81 -14.13
CA TRP A 38 -0.84 -4.48 -13.62
C TRP A 38 -1.06 -3.45 -14.73
N LYS A 39 -2.02 -2.55 -14.53
CA LYS A 39 -2.08 -1.27 -15.24
C LYS A 39 -1.42 -0.24 -14.35
N LEU A 40 -0.21 0.17 -14.72
CA LEU A 40 0.58 1.15 -13.98
C LEU A 40 -0.02 2.55 -14.06
N PRO A 41 0.26 3.39 -13.06
CA PRO A 41 -0.23 4.76 -13.01
C PRO A 41 0.53 5.67 -13.99
N GLU A 42 -0.18 6.65 -14.55
CA GLU A 42 0.43 7.84 -15.16
C GLU A 42 0.28 9.03 -14.21
N GLY A 43 1.39 9.56 -13.68
CA GLY A 43 1.38 10.63 -12.69
C GLY A 43 0.65 10.24 -11.39
N LYS A 44 -0.42 10.96 -11.05
CA LYS A 44 -1.25 10.71 -9.85
C LYS A 44 -2.40 9.72 -10.10
N SER A 45 -2.45 9.11 -11.28
CA SER A 45 -3.48 8.12 -11.62
C SER A 45 -3.41 6.89 -10.71
N PRO A 46 -4.52 6.15 -10.51
CA PRO A 46 -4.51 4.91 -9.74
C PRO A 46 -3.71 3.79 -10.43
N ALA A 47 -3.23 2.82 -9.64
CA ALA A 47 -2.73 1.55 -10.18
C ALA A 47 -3.84 0.49 -10.10
N THR A 48 -4.05 -0.26 -11.18
CA THR A 48 -5.06 -1.33 -11.21
C THR A 48 -4.41 -2.69 -11.35
N LEU A 49 -4.69 -3.58 -10.40
CA LEU A 49 -4.31 -4.98 -10.46
C LEU A 49 -5.20 -5.70 -11.48
N VAL A 50 -4.61 -6.18 -12.56
CA VAL A 50 -5.30 -7.05 -13.53
C VAL A 50 -5.47 -8.43 -12.90
N GLN A 51 -4.36 -9.10 -12.57
CA GLN A 51 -4.37 -10.38 -11.85
C GLN A 51 -2.96 -10.75 -11.35
N VAL A 52 -2.85 -11.33 -10.14
CA VAL A 52 -1.61 -11.96 -9.65
C VAL A 52 -1.91 -13.09 -8.67
N SER A 53 -1.02 -14.10 -8.59
CA SER A 53 -0.97 -15.05 -7.47
C SER A 53 -0.05 -14.58 -6.34
N TRP A 54 0.88 -13.66 -6.63
CA TRP A 54 1.77 -12.99 -5.68
C TRP A 54 1.50 -11.48 -5.67
N LEU A 55 0.81 -11.00 -4.64
CA LEU A 55 0.51 -9.57 -4.47
C LEU A 55 1.49 -8.96 -3.47
N GLU A 56 2.31 -8.02 -3.93
CA GLU A 56 3.23 -7.27 -3.08
C GLU A 56 3.39 -5.85 -3.62
N VAL A 57 2.96 -4.90 -2.81
CA VAL A 57 3.09 -3.46 -3.06
C VAL A 57 3.71 -2.82 -1.84
N THR A 58 4.81 -2.09 -2.02
CA THR A 58 5.55 -1.48 -0.90
C THR A 58 5.91 -0.02 -1.20
N GLY A 59 6.27 0.71 -0.16
CA GLY A 59 6.75 2.08 -0.28
C GLY A 59 7.30 2.57 1.05
N TRP A 60 7.77 3.81 1.06
CA TRP A 60 8.24 4.47 2.27
C TRP A 60 8.03 5.97 2.23
N CYS A 61 8.13 6.60 3.39
CA CYS A 61 8.22 8.04 3.57
C CYS A 61 9.40 8.36 4.49
N ASP A 62 10.31 9.23 4.03
CA ASP A 62 11.47 9.73 4.78
C ASP A 62 11.25 11.12 5.38
N LYS A 63 10.07 11.72 5.16
CA LYS A 63 9.68 13.05 5.67
C LYS A 63 8.94 12.99 7.02
N VAL A 64 8.85 11.82 7.63
CA VAL A 64 8.19 11.64 8.92
C VAL A 64 8.96 12.30 10.06
N GLU A 65 8.24 12.86 11.02
CA GLU A 65 8.80 13.57 12.16
C GLU A 65 9.23 12.60 13.26
N PRO A 66 10.36 12.84 13.95
CA PRO A 66 10.76 12.06 15.12
C PRO A 66 9.74 12.11 16.27
N GLY A 67 9.64 11.03 17.05
CA GLY A 67 8.75 10.92 18.21
C GLY A 67 7.25 11.05 17.92
N THR A 68 6.83 10.94 16.66
CA THR A 68 5.47 11.17 16.19
C THR A 68 4.80 9.83 15.85
N THR A 69 3.52 9.71 16.17
CA THR A 69 2.73 8.53 15.79
C THR A 69 1.99 8.79 14.50
N TYR A 70 2.04 7.82 13.59
CA TYR A 70 1.36 7.86 12.31
C TYR A 70 0.41 6.67 12.18
N ASP A 71 -0.76 6.89 11.59
CA ASP A 71 -1.71 5.87 11.13
C ASP A 71 -1.61 5.73 9.61
N ILE A 72 -1.34 4.50 9.13
CA ILE A 72 -1.10 4.22 7.72
C ILE A 72 -2.32 3.53 7.12
N LYS A 73 -2.84 4.09 6.02
CA LYS A 73 -3.99 3.55 5.29
C LYS A 73 -3.74 3.56 3.80
N PHE A 74 -4.13 2.50 3.14
CA PHE A 74 -4.34 2.40 1.71
C PHE A 74 -5.78 2.80 1.41
N GLU A 75 -5.90 3.68 0.44
CA GLU A 75 -7.17 4.04 -0.17
C GLU A 75 -7.34 3.18 -1.44
N VAL A 76 -8.30 2.26 -1.43
CA VAL A 76 -8.46 1.27 -2.49
C VAL A 76 -9.91 1.12 -2.94
N LYS A 77 -10.12 0.62 -4.15
CA LYS A 77 -11.42 0.19 -4.68
C LYS A 77 -11.32 -1.22 -5.24
N LEU A 78 -12.47 -1.85 -5.45
CA LEU A 78 -12.59 -3.07 -6.24
C LEU A 78 -13.35 -2.77 -7.52
N THR A 79 -12.90 -3.32 -8.65
CA THR A 79 -13.69 -3.33 -9.89
C THR A 79 -14.90 -4.25 -9.73
N PRO A 80 -15.98 -4.07 -10.53
CA PRO A 80 -17.16 -4.94 -10.47
C PRO A 80 -16.86 -6.42 -10.70
N ASP A 81 -15.80 -6.74 -11.44
CA ASP A 81 -15.31 -8.08 -11.76
C ASP A 81 -14.15 -8.55 -10.86
N ALA A 82 -13.90 -7.85 -9.75
CA ALA A 82 -12.84 -8.22 -8.83
C ALA A 82 -13.06 -9.62 -8.22
N PHE A 83 -11.97 -10.36 -8.03
CA PHE A 83 -12.01 -11.74 -7.55
C PHE A 83 -10.85 -12.07 -6.60
N GLY A 84 -11.00 -13.18 -5.85
CA GLY A 84 -10.01 -13.67 -4.88
C GLY A 84 -10.08 -13.03 -3.49
N PHE A 85 -10.59 -11.81 -3.37
CA PHE A 85 -10.61 -11.06 -2.09
C PHE A 85 -11.63 -11.51 -1.04
N ASN A 86 -12.57 -12.40 -1.39
CA ASN A 86 -13.61 -12.89 -0.48
C ASN A 86 -13.10 -13.93 0.55
N GLU A 87 -12.05 -14.66 0.20
CA GLU A 87 -11.50 -15.75 1.02
C GLU A 87 -10.04 -15.51 1.40
N LEU A 88 -9.39 -14.55 0.75
CA LEU A 88 -7.97 -14.26 0.96
C LEU A 88 -7.80 -13.07 1.89
N PRO A 89 -7.07 -13.24 3.00
CA PRO A 89 -6.67 -12.10 3.80
C PRO A 89 -5.55 -11.33 3.09
N ILE A 90 -5.64 -10.01 3.12
CA ILE A 90 -4.57 -9.09 2.75
C ILE A 90 -3.83 -8.70 4.05
N TYR A 91 -2.52 -8.68 3.98
CA TYR A 91 -1.65 -8.29 5.08
C TYR A 91 -1.05 -6.92 4.80
N PHE A 92 -1.16 -6.04 5.78
CA PHE A 92 -0.60 -4.70 5.75
C PHE A 92 0.55 -4.62 6.74
N MET A 93 1.60 -3.92 6.37
CA MET A 93 2.79 -3.74 7.20
C MET A 93 3.08 -2.26 7.37
N ALA A 94 3.55 -1.89 8.56
CA ALA A 94 4.23 -0.63 8.82
C ALA A 94 5.52 -0.92 9.60
N LYS A 95 6.62 -0.29 9.21
CA LYS A 95 7.94 -0.46 9.80
C LYS A 95 8.64 0.89 9.96
N TYR A 96 9.30 1.07 11.09
CA TYR A 96 10.20 2.18 11.36
C TYR A 96 11.32 1.69 12.28
N GLY A 97 12.58 1.84 11.86
CA GLY A 97 13.71 1.28 12.58
C GLY A 97 13.54 -0.23 12.86
N LYS A 98 13.55 -0.59 14.15
CA LYS A 98 13.34 -1.99 14.61
C LYS A 98 11.87 -2.36 14.80
N LYS A 99 10.95 -1.39 14.80
CA LYS A 99 9.51 -1.63 14.99
C LYS A 99 8.92 -2.14 13.69
N ASN A 100 8.18 -3.23 13.75
CA ASN A 100 7.52 -3.84 12.60
C ASN A 100 6.14 -4.33 13.03
N ILE A 101 5.08 -3.81 12.42
CA ILE A 101 3.69 -4.06 12.80
C ILE A 101 2.97 -4.60 11.57
N TRP A 102 2.20 -5.65 11.79
CA TRP A 102 1.41 -6.31 10.76
C TRP A 102 -0.06 -6.30 11.12
N LYS A 103 -0.91 -6.12 10.10
CA LYS A 103 -2.36 -6.20 10.24
C LYS A 103 -2.96 -7.03 9.12
N LYS A 104 -3.78 -8.00 9.51
CA LYS A 104 -4.50 -8.89 8.59
C LYS A 104 -5.93 -8.35 8.39
N ILE A 105 -6.41 -8.32 7.15
CA ILE A 105 -7.77 -7.90 6.79
C ILE A 105 -8.34 -8.81 5.70
N TYR A 106 -9.54 -9.31 5.88
CA TYR A 106 -10.38 -9.83 4.81
C TYR A 106 -11.16 -8.67 4.20
N LEU A 107 -10.72 -8.18 3.03
CA LEU A 107 -11.19 -6.91 2.45
C LEU A 107 -12.71 -6.79 2.39
N THR A 108 -13.42 -7.83 1.93
CA THR A 108 -14.88 -7.79 1.75
C THR A 108 -15.68 -8.19 2.99
N LYS A 109 -15.02 -8.61 4.08
CA LYS A 109 -15.68 -9.01 5.34
C LYS A 109 -15.43 -8.02 6.48
N ASP A 110 -14.20 -7.53 6.56
CA ASP A 110 -13.72 -6.73 7.69
C ASP A 110 -13.72 -5.21 7.38
N ALA A 111 -13.85 -4.84 6.11
CA ALA A 111 -13.87 -3.44 5.67
C ALA A 111 -15.21 -3.08 5.05
N ASN A 112 -15.66 -1.87 5.34
CA ASN A 112 -16.83 -1.27 4.70
C ASN A 112 -16.32 -0.23 3.70
N ALA A 113 -16.81 -0.33 2.48
CA ALA A 113 -16.63 0.75 1.51
C ALA A 113 -17.50 1.95 1.91
N ASP A 114 -17.07 3.15 1.56
CA ASP A 114 -17.93 4.33 1.57
C ASP A 114 -18.96 4.30 0.42
N SER A 115 -19.72 5.38 0.26
CA SER A 115 -20.74 5.51 -0.78
C SER A 115 -20.19 5.41 -2.21
N ASP A 116 -18.91 5.72 -2.41
CA ASP A 116 -18.23 5.72 -3.71
C ASP A 116 -17.48 4.40 -3.97
N GLY A 117 -17.69 3.38 -3.11
CA GLY A 117 -17.05 2.08 -3.21
C GLY A 117 -15.60 2.04 -2.75
N LEU A 118 -15.16 3.04 -1.98
CA LEU A 118 -13.78 3.21 -1.55
C LEU A 118 -13.58 2.64 -0.14
N TYR A 119 -12.55 1.80 -0.02
CA TYR A 119 -12.09 1.23 1.22
C TYR A 119 -10.88 2.01 1.73
N LEU A 120 -10.93 2.40 3.00
CA LEU A 120 -9.79 2.99 3.69
C LEU A 120 -9.26 2.02 4.74
N ILE A 121 -8.16 1.34 4.41
CA ILE A 121 -7.69 0.16 5.15
C ILE A 121 -6.16 0.09 5.25
N PRO A 122 -5.61 -0.56 6.28
CA PRO A 122 -6.30 -1.09 7.42
C PRO A 122 -6.71 0.04 8.38
N LYS A 123 -7.74 -0.18 9.19
CA LYS A 123 -8.01 0.73 10.32
C LYS A 123 -6.92 0.53 11.39
N ASN A 124 -6.42 1.56 12.04
CA ASN A 124 -5.52 1.45 13.20
C ASN A 124 -4.23 0.65 12.91
N LEU A 125 -3.53 0.97 11.82
CA LEU A 125 -2.15 0.49 11.63
C LEU A 125 -1.24 1.65 12.01
N THR A 126 -0.95 1.73 13.31
CA THR A 126 -0.23 2.87 13.88
C THR A 126 1.20 2.51 14.21
N ILE A 127 2.13 3.41 13.94
CA ILE A 127 3.55 3.25 14.30
C ILE A 127 4.10 4.59 14.81
N THR A 128 4.85 4.54 15.91
CA THR A 128 5.52 5.72 16.47
C THR A 128 6.98 5.73 16.05
N THR A 129 7.42 6.82 15.43
CA THR A 129 8.83 7.05 15.09
C THR A 129 9.67 7.21 16.36
N ASP A 130 10.95 6.91 16.26
CA ASP A 130 11.86 7.15 17.38
C ASP A 130 12.16 8.64 17.52
N LYS A 131 12.47 9.09 18.75
CA LYS A 131 12.85 10.48 19.01
C LYS A 131 14.26 10.78 18.49
N GLU A 132 15.11 9.76 18.47
CA GLU A 132 16.45 9.81 17.92
C GLU A 132 16.41 9.52 16.42
N ILE A 133 17.20 10.28 15.68
CA ILE A 133 17.35 10.17 14.23
C ILE A 133 18.47 9.13 13.98
N TYR A 134 18.16 8.03 13.31
CA TYR A 134 19.13 7.00 12.90
C TYR A 134 19.42 7.12 11.40
N ASP A 135 20.35 6.34 10.84
CA ASP A 135 20.67 6.43 9.40
C ASP A 135 19.51 5.97 8.48
N ASP A 136 18.54 5.21 9.00
CA ASP A 136 17.35 4.71 8.28
C ASP A 136 16.04 5.21 8.94
N ASN A 137 15.68 6.48 8.70
CA ASN A 137 14.46 7.12 9.21
C ASN A 137 13.25 6.96 8.27
N LYS A 138 13.21 5.88 7.51
CA LYS A 138 12.10 5.64 6.59
C LYS A 138 10.97 4.95 7.34
N LEU A 139 9.78 5.55 7.29
CA LEU A 139 8.54 4.84 7.59
C LEU A 139 8.20 4.01 6.35
N CYS A 140 8.48 2.71 6.40
CA CYS A 140 8.15 1.76 5.35
C CYS A 140 6.75 1.18 5.58
N PHE A 141 6.05 0.89 4.49
CA PHE A 141 4.75 0.25 4.54
C PHE A 141 4.56 -0.69 3.36
N GLY A 142 3.57 -1.58 3.46
CA GLY A 142 3.24 -2.46 2.35
C GLY A 142 1.90 -3.17 2.48
N LEU A 143 1.48 -3.75 1.37
CA LEU A 143 0.28 -4.55 1.16
C LEU A 143 0.70 -5.88 0.51
N TYR A 144 0.31 -6.99 1.13
CA TYR A 144 0.79 -8.33 0.78
C TYR A 144 -0.34 -9.36 0.72
N GLU A 145 -0.29 -10.20 -0.30
CA GLU A 145 -0.87 -11.54 -0.31
C GLU A 145 0.02 -12.43 -1.19
N VAL A 146 1.07 -12.99 -0.57
CA VAL A 146 2.15 -13.73 -1.25
C VAL A 146 2.17 -15.22 -0.89
N TRP A 147 1.33 -15.66 0.05
CA TRP A 147 1.44 -16.98 0.67
C TRP A 147 0.47 -17.99 0.08
N SER A 148 -0.73 -17.56 -0.31
CA SER A 148 -1.78 -18.51 -0.70
C SER A 148 -1.55 -19.14 -2.08
N GLY A 149 -0.78 -18.47 -2.94
CA GLY A 149 -0.67 -18.81 -4.36
C GLY A 149 -1.97 -18.67 -5.15
N LYS A 150 -3.06 -18.21 -4.53
CA LYS A 150 -4.35 -18.03 -5.19
C LYS A 150 -4.35 -16.74 -6.01
N TRP A 151 -4.91 -16.83 -7.19
CA TRP A 151 -5.10 -15.68 -8.07
C TRP A 151 -6.13 -14.70 -7.51
N LYS A 152 -5.83 -13.41 -7.64
CA LYS A 152 -6.71 -12.29 -7.31
C LYS A 152 -6.52 -11.18 -8.33
N GLY A 153 -7.56 -10.37 -8.55
CA GLY A 153 -7.57 -9.31 -9.55
C GLY A 153 -8.68 -8.30 -9.29
N GLY A 154 -8.56 -7.12 -9.90
CA GLY A 154 -9.55 -6.04 -9.78
C GLY A 154 -9.34 -5.09 -8.60
N LEU A 155 -8.20 -5.16 -7.89
CA LEU A 155 -7.85 -4.17 -6.86
C LEU A 155 -7.33 -2.88 -7.52
N ILE A 156 -7.90 -1.74 -7.14
CA ILE A 156 -7.44 -0.42 -7.57
C ILE A 156 -6.83 0.28 -6.35
N ILE A 157 -5.56 0.68 -6.44
CA ILE A 157 -4.88 1.47 -5.42
C ILE A 157 -4.93 2.93 -5.85
N GLN A 158 -5.65 3.76 -5.07
CA GLN A 158 -5.77 5.19 -5.32
C GLN A 158 -4.53 5.93 -4.79
N LYS A 159 -4.20 5.69 -3.51
CA LYS A 159 -3.05 6.27 -2.80
C LYS A 159 -2.85 5.58 -1.45
N VAL A 160 -1.73 5.90 -0.82
CA VAL A 160 -1.46 5.62 0.60
C VAL A 160 -1.49 6.93 1.37
N LEU A 161 -2.19 6.93 2.49
CA LEU A 161 -2.27 8.02 3.46
C LEU A 161 -1.43 7.66 4.68
N ILE A 162 -0.54 8.56 5.07
CA ILE A 162 0.21 8.51 6.32
C ILE A 162 -0.27 9.71 7.14
N HIS A 163 -1.12 9.47 8.14
CA HIS A 163 -1.74 10.53 8.93
C HIS A 163 -1.12 10.63 10.31
N LYS A 164 -0.77 11.85 10.74
CA LYS A 164 -0.28 12.12 12.09
C LYS A 164 -1.43 12.00 13.09
N ILE A 165 -1.20 11.30 14.22
CA ILE A 165 -2.18 11.15 15.32
C ILE A 165 -1.65 11.63 16.66
#